data_AF-X1S2R5-F1
#
_entry.id   AF-X1S2R5-F1
#
_cell.length_a   1.000
_cell.length_b   1.000
_cell.length_c   1.000
_cell.angle_alpha   90.00
_cell.angle_beta   90.00
_cell.angle_gamma   90.00
#
_symmetry.space_group_name_H-M   'P 1'
#
loop_
_entity.id
_entity.type
_entity.pdbx_description
1 polymer ?
#
loop_
_entity_poly.entity_id
_entity_poly.type
_entity_poly.pdbx_seq_one_letter_code
_entity_poly.pdbx_strand_id
1 'polypeptide(L)'
;VEFKKIVEEMEEKGEIERVKSKYFQYDQKKYLPCRESDLRRLSAREVKHIDEVLARLSDKNANELTEYSYSDVPWRVHKDGEIISYESVFYRDTDHSVRNYEDEL
;
A
#
# COMPACT_ATOMS: atom_id res chain seq x y z
N VAL A 1 16.10 -1.46 -7.29
CA VAL A 1 16.25 -2.64 -8.19
C VAL A 1 15.77 -3.93 -7.54
N GLU A 2 15.62 -3.97 -6.20
CA GLU A 2 15.24 -5.18 -5.45
C GLU A 2 13.92 -5.84 -5.87
N PHE A 3 12.86 -5.06 -6.14
CA PHE A 3 11.55 -5.61 -6.52
C PHE A 3 11.62 -6.52 -7.75
N LYS A 4 12.39 -6.13 -8.78
CA LYS A 4 12.50 -6.91 -10.01
C LYS A 4 13.11 -8.30 -9.74
N LYS A 5 14.16 -8.36 -8.93
CA LYS A 5 14.84 -9.62 -8.58
C LYS A 5 13.90 -10.55 -7.80
N ILE A 6 13.20 -10.03 -6.80
CA ILE A 6 12.26 -10.80 -5.97
C ILE A 6 11.15 -11.39 -6.83
N VAL A 7 10.58 -10.59 -7.75
CA VAL A 7 9.52 -11.05 -8.65
C VAL A 7 10.03 -12.14 -9.60
N GLU A 8 11.24 -11.99 -10.16
CA GLU A 8 11.84 -13.02 -11.02
C GLU A 8 12.05 -14.34 -10.24
N GLU A 9 12.56 -14.28 -9.01
CA GLU A 9 12.68 -15.47 -8.15
C GLU A 9 11.33 -16.13 -7.82
N MET A 10 10.28 -15.34 -7.60
CA MET A 10 8.93 -15.85 -7.33
C MET A 10 8.29 -16.47 -8.58
N GLU A 11 8.56 -15.92 -9.77
CA GLU A 11 8.15 -16.49 -11.06
C GLU A 11 8.85 -17.83 -11.31
N GLU A 12 10.16 -17.92 -11.06
CA GLU A 12 10.94 -19.17 -11.19
C GLU A 12 10.45 -20.27 -10.24
N LYS A 13 10.03 -19.90 -9.03
CA LYS A 13 9.44 -20.82 -8.05
C LYS A 13 7.97 -21.18 -8.36
N GLY A 14 7.37 -20.57 -9.38
CA GLY A 14 5.95 -20.77 -9.72
C GLY A 14 4.99 -20.22 -8.66
N GLU A 15 5.42 -19.25 -7.84
CA GLU A 15 4.59 -18.64 -6.80
C GLU A 15 3.66 -17.55 -7.36
N ILE A 16 4.08 -16.90 -8.45
CA ILE A 16 3.33 -15.84 -9.13
C ILE A 16 3.41 -16.00 -10.65
N GLU A 17 2.36 -15.56 -11.34
CA GLU A 17 2.30 -15.47 -12.79
C GLU A 17 2.13 -14.02 -13.22
N ARG A 18 3.00 -13.56 -14.14
CA ARG A 18 2.93 -12.21 -14.71
C ARG A 18 2.05 -12.20 -15.95
N VAL A 19 0.89 -11.60 -15.83
CA VAL A 19 -0.04 -11.39 -16.95
C VAL A 19 0.10 -9.97 -17.48
N LYS A 20 0.31 -9.84 -18.79
CA LYS A 20 0.26 -8.55 -19.48
C LYS A 20 -1.12 -8.39 -20.13
N SER A 21 -1.89 -7.41 -19.68
CA SER A 21 -3.19 -7.06 -20.25
C SER A 21 -3.15 -5.63 -20.77
N LYS A 22 -3.80 -5.36 -21.90
CA LYS A 22 -4.03 -3.98 -22.36
C LYS A 22 -5.28 -3.44 -21.69
N TYR A 23 -5.15 -2.32 -20.99
CA TYR A 23 -6.27 -1.54 -20.50
C TYR A 23 -6.27 -0.19 -21.23
N PHE A 24 -7.25 0.00 -22.12
CA PHE A 24 -7.25 1.08 -23.11
C PHE A 24 -5.94 1.12 -23.92
N GLN A 25 -5.16 2.19 -23.79
CA GLN A 25 -3.89 2.40 -24.49
C GLN A 25 -2.67 2.01 -23.64
N TYR A 26 -2.87 1.56 -22.41
CA TYR A 26 -1.78 1.29 -21.46
C TYR A 26 -1.58 -0.21 -21.24
N ASP A 27 -0.32 -0.63 -21.28
CA ASP A 27 0.09 -1.98 -20.90
C ASP A 27 0.06 -2.12 -19.36
N GLN A 28 -0.86 -2.92 -18.86
CA GLN A 28 -0.95 -3.24 -17.44
C GLN A 28 -0.25 -4.58 -17.17
N LYS A 29 0.70 -4.56 -16.23
CA LYS A 29 1.32 -5.79 -15.70
C LYS A 29 0.60 -6.17 -14.42
N LYS A 30 -0.03 -7.34 -14.41
CA LYS A 30 -0.66 -7.95 -13.23
C LYS A 30 0.20 -9.13 -12.77
N TYR A 31 0.32 -9.28 -11.46
CA TYR A 31 0.97 -10.43 -10.83
C TYR A 31 -0.10 -11.22 -10.11
N LEU A 32 -0.44 -12.40 -10.64
CA LEU A 32 -1.43 -13.28 -10.04
C LEU A 32 -0.74 -14.30 -9.13
N PRO A 33 -1.15 -14.45 -7.88
CA PRO A 33 -0.60 -15.48 -7.01
C PRO A 33 -1.05 -16.86 -7.48
N CYS A 34 -0.10 -17.79 -7.63
CA CYS A 34 -0.36 -19.19 -7.97
C CYS A 34 -0.42 -20.10 -6.73
N ARG A 35 -0.17 -19.55 -5.54
CA ARG A 35 -0.29 -20.22 -4.25
C ARG A 35 -1.25 -19.47 -3.34
N GLU A 36 -1.95 -20.19 -2.46
CA GLU A 36 -2.69 -19.57 -1.36
C GLU A 36 -1.72 -18.97 -0.33
N SER A 37 -2.16 -17.88 0.31
CA SER A 37 -1.42 -17.26 1.39
C SER A 37 -1.58 -18.06 2.69
N ASP A 38 -0.47 -18.23 3.43
CA ASP A 38 -0.53 -18.83 4.77
C ASP A 38 -0.98 -17.78 5.79
N LEU A 39 -2.30 -17.73 6.03
CA LEU A 39 -2.91 -16.79 6.97
C LEU A 39 -2.56 -17.09 8.44
N ARG A 40 -2.00 -18.26 8.77
CA ARG A 40 -1.61 -18.59 10.16
C ARG A 40 -0.50 -17.69 10.70
N ARG A 41 0.20 -16.99 9.80
CA ARG A 41 1.26 -16.04 10.13
C ARG A 41 0.72 -14.66 10.52
N LEU A 42 -0.57 -14.42 10.35
CA LEU A 42 -1.25 -13.17 10.68
C LEU A 42 -2.34 -13.44 11.72
N SER A 43 -2.45 -12.55 12.70
CA SER A 43 -3.58 -12.54 13.62
C SER A 43 -4.85 -12.05 12.90
N ALA A 44 -6.02 -12.41 13.45
CA ALA A 44 -7.31 -11.93 12.92
C ALA A 44 -7.40 -10.39 12.90
N ARG A 45 -6.74 -9.70 13.84
CA ARG A 45 -6.68 -8.23 13.88
C ARG A 45 -5.87 -7.66 12.73
N GLU A 46 -4.74 -8.28 12.40
CA GLU A 46 -3.90 -7.86 11.26
C GLU A 46 -4.59 -8.11 9.93
N VAL A 47 -5.23 -9.27 9.76
CA VAL A 47 -6.01 -9.57 8.54
C VAL A 47 -7.14 -8.54 8.37
N LYS A 48 -7.92 -8.28 9.42
CA LYS A 48 -8.97 -7.26 9.40
C LYS A 48 -8.42 -5.88 9.01
N HIS A 49 -7.27 -5.49 9.57
CA HIS A 49 -6.66 -4.21 9.23
C HIS A 49 -6.25 -4.13 7.75
N ILE A 50 -5.68 -5.21 7.20
CA ILE A 50 -5.35 -5.30 5.78
C ILE A 50 -6.60 -5.17 4.92
N ASP A 51 -7.67 -5.91 5.26
CA ASP A 51 -8.94 -5.89 4.52
C ASP A 51 -9.59 -4.49 4.54
N GLU A 52 -9.55 -3.79 5.68
CA GLU A 52 -10.05 -2.40 5.80
C GLU A 52 -9.25 -1.43 4.93
N VAL A 53 -7.93 -1.56 4.89
CA VAL A 53 -7.06 -0.72 4.05
C VAL A 53 -7.31 -1.00 2.56
N LEU A 54 -7.45 -2.27 2.19
CA LEU A 54 -7.78 -2.67 0.83
C LEU A 54 -9.14 -2.10 0.42
N ALA A 55 -10.18 -2.28 1.22
CA ALA A 55 -11.51 -1.75 0.94
C ALA A 55 -11.53 -0.22 0.78
N ARG A 56 -10.65 0.49 1.50
CA ARG A 56 -10.55 1.95 1.42
C ARG A 56 -9.82 2.45 0.17
N LEU A 57 -8.85 1.70 -0.33
CA LEU A 57 -7.89 2.19 -1.34
C LEU A 57 -7.88 1.40 -2.66
N SER A 58 -8.51 0.23 -2.75
CA SER A 58 -8.44 -0.66 -3.92
C SER A 58 -9.02 -0.06 -5.20
N ASP A 59 -9.99 0.85 -5.07
CA ASP A 59 -10.68 1.46 -6.21
C ASP A 59 -9.90 2.64 -6.82
N LYS A 60 -8.85 3.11 -6.14
CA LYS A 60 -8.04 4.25 -6.59
C LYS A 60 -7.04 3.81 -7.66
N ASN A 61 -6.91 4.63 -8.70
CA ASN A 61 -5.88 4.44 -9.71
C ASN A 61 -4.50 4.95 -9.22
N ALA A 62 -3.47 4.71 -10.02
CA ALA A 62 -2.10 5.08 -9.67
C ALA A 62 -1.92 6.58 -9.41
N ASN A 63 -2.59 7.45 -10.17
CA ASN A 63 -2.51 8.90 -9.98
C ASN A 63 -3.22 9.31 -8.67
N GLU A 64 -4.39 8.76 -8.41
CA GLU A 64 -5.15 9.05 -7.17
C GLU A 64 -4.40 8.59 -5.92
N LEU A 65 -3.76 7.42 -5.95
CA LEU A 65 -2.91 6.93 -4.84
C LEU A 65 -1.67 7.80 -4.66
N THR A 66 -1.11 8.28 -5.77
CA THR A 66 0.04 9.18 -5.76
C THR A 66 -0.34 10.50 -5.11
N GLU A 67 -1.41 11.13 -5.57
CA GLU A 67 -1.95 12.36 -4.97
C GLU A 67 -2.32 12.18 -3.49
N TYR A 68 -2.95 11.05 -3.13
CA TYR A 68 -3.23 10.72 -1.74
C TYR A 68 -1.95 10.71 -0.91
N SER A 69 -0.91 9.99 -1.32
CA SER A 69 0.37 9.97 -0.59
C SER A 69 1.04 11.34 -0.52
N TYR A 70 0.98 12.13 -1.60
CA TYR A 70 1.55 13.48 -1.64
C TYR A 70 0.80 14.47 -0.75
N SER A 71 -0.47 14.18 -0.44
CA SER A 71 -1.29 15.05 0.41
C SER A 71 -1.04 14.88 1.92
N ASP A 72 -0.35 13.81 2.34
CA ASP A 72 -0.04 13.56 3.76
C ASP A 72 0.89 14.64 4.34
N VAL A 73 0.60 15.10 5.55
CA VAL A 73 1.28 16.25 6.17
C VAL A 73 2.77 16.00 6.41
N PRO A 74 3.20 14.86 7.00
CA PRO A 74 4.61 14.49 7.09
C PRO A 74 5.35 14.58 5.75
N TRP A 75 4.71 14.19 4.66
CA TRP A 75 5.33 14.24 3.34
C TRP A 75 5.42 15.66 2.79
N ARG A 76 4.38 16.48 2.99
CA ARG A 76 4.31 17.86 2.48
C ARG A 76 5.26 18.84 3.14
N VAL A 77 5.55 18.66 4.44
CA VAL A 77 6.30 19.64 5.24
C VAL A 77 7.82 19.43 5.19
N HIS A 78 8.28 18.26 4.74
CA HIS A 78 9.70 17.95 4.60
C HIS A 78 10.15 18.06 3.14
N LYS A 79 11.41 18.46 2.94
CA LYS A 79 12.01 18.49 1.60
C LYS A 79 12.40 17.09 1.15
N ASP A 80 12.58 16.94 -0.16
CA ASP A 80 13.12 15.69 -0.72
C ASP A 80 14.49 15.37 -0.10
N GLY A 81 14.66 14.14 0.35
CA GLY A 81 15.86 13.66 1.05
C GLY A 81 16.01 14.13 2.50
N GLU A 82 15.08 14.92 3.03
CA GLU A 82 15.07 15.32 4.44
C GLU A 82 14.52 14.19 5.34
N ILE A 83 15.05 14.11 6.57
CA ILE A 83 14.53 13.17 7.56
C ILE A 83 13.14 13.65 7.98
N ILE A 84 12.13 12.81 7.75
CA ILE A 84 10.77 13.08 8.22
C ILE A 84 10.74 13.00 9.75
N SER A 85 10.46 14.13 10.40
CA SER A 85 10.27 14.19 11.85
C SER A 85 9.06 13.36 12.27
N TYR A 86 9.25 12.49 13.26
CA TYR A 86 8.16 11.69 13.82
C TYR A 86 7.02 12.55 14.38
N GLU A 87 7.32 13.75 14.86
CA GLU A 87 6.33 14.68 15.43
C GLU A 87 5.34 15.20 14.38
N SER A 88 5.69 15.15 13.09
CA SER A 88 4.79 15.58 12.02
C SER A 88 3.52 14.74 11.93
N VAL A 89 3.52 13.51 12.47
CA VAL A 89 2.33 12.65 12.59
C VAL A 89 1.23 13.33 13.41
N PHE A 90 1.58 14.21 14.35
CA PHE A 90 0.60 14.92 15.16
C PHE A 90 -0.17 16.03 14.41
N TYR A 91 0.23 16.32 13.17
CA TYR A 91 -0.40 17.36 12.35
C TYR A 91 -1.13 16.79 11.13
N ARG A 92 -1.26 15.46 11.03
CA ARG A 92 -2.05 14.82 9.97
C ARG A 92 -3.52 15.23 10.05
N ASP A 93 -4.11 15.45 8.88
CA ASP A 93 -5.55 15.67 8.72
C ASP A 93 -6.37 14.39 8.97
N THR A 94 -7.69 14.52 8.94
CA THR A 94 -8.62 13.41 9.16
C THR A 94 -8.54 12.31 8.09
N ASP A 95 -8.03 12.63 6.89
CA ASP A 95 -8.00 11.70 5.76
C ASP A 95 -6.79 10.74 5.85
N HIS A 96 -5.75 11.18 6.57
CA HIS A 96 -4.51 10.43 6.81
C HIS A 96 -4.33 9.97 8.26
N SER A 97 -5.17 10.46 9.18
CA SER A 97 -5.04 10.16 10.61
C SER A 97 -6.07 9.15 11.08
N VAL A 98 -5.60 8.06 11.70
CA VAL A 98 -6.44 7.05 12.38
C VAL A 98 -6.65 7.44 13.85
N ARG A 99 -6.91 8.72 14.13
CA ARG A 99 -7.14 9.21 15.49
C ARG A 99 -8.53 8.80 15.95
N ASN A 100 -8.59 7.72 16.71
CA ASN A 100 -9.75 7.42 17.56
C ASN A 100 -9.57 8.17 18.87
N TYR A 101 -10.19 9.34 19.01
CA TYR A 101 -10.38 10.00 20.31
C TYR A 101 -11.65 9.46 21.01
N GLU A 102 -11.91 8.15 20.89
CA GLU A 102 -12.93 7.45 21.68
C GLU A 102 -12.29 6.74 22.89
N ASP A 103 -11.20 7.29 23.41
CA ASP A 103 -10.92 7.07 24.84
C ASP A 103 -11.88 8.01 25.58
N GLU A 104 -13.04 7.44 25.93
CA GLU A 104 -13.99 7.98 26.90
C GLU A 104 -13.23 8.49 28.13
N LEU A 105 -13.51 9.73 28.51
CA LEU A 105 -13.17 10.29 29.81
C LEU A 105 -14.43 10.30 30.67
#